data_AF-A0A7Y3F4M4-F1
#
_entry.id   AF-A0A7Y3F4M4-F1
#
_cell.length_a   1.000
_cell.length_b   1.000
_cell.length_c   1.000
_cell.angle_alpha   90.00
_cell.angle_beta   90.00
_cell.angle_gamma   90.00
#
_symmetry.space_group_name_H-M   'P 1'
#
loop_
_entity.id
_entity.type
_entity.pdbx_description
1 polymer ?
#
loop_
_entity_poly.entity_id
_entity_poly.type
_entity_poly.pdbx_seq_one_letter_code
_entity_poly.pdbx_strand_id
1 'polypeptide(L)'
;MTTNTKIPWLKILGWALLIHIILIALSILEVVIFSSLIEPGQQPTYYEEHAQITAPYISIIFGIILFFFISRLLVKKRYNKRKLIGLLLPAIYIIMDLVFLLLSDTDWGQQYLIFIVSFITKILASYIGATTIKNKE
;
A
#
# COMPACT_ATOMS: atom_id res chain seq x y z
N MET A 1 21.12 8.67 27.41
CA MET A 1 19.76 9.26 27.40
C MET A 1 18.88 8.50 26.41
N THR A 2 18.00 7.62 26.90
CA THR A 2 16.97 6.99 26.06
C THR A 2 15.85 8.00 25.85
N THR A 3 15.94 8.82 24.80
CA THR A 3 14.80 9.66 24.40
C THR A 3 13.62 8.71 24.15
N ASN A 4 12.61 8.76 25.01
CA ASN A 4 11.40 7.97 24.88
C ASN A 4 10.58 8.52 23.70
N THR A 5 11.04 8.25 22.48
CA THR A 5 10.39 8.69 21.26
C THR A 5 9.04 8.01 21.18
N LYS A 6 7.96 8.77 21.42
CA LYS A 6 6.58 8.29 21.29
C LYS A 6 6.33 7.78 19.87
N ILE A 7 5.50 6.75 19.76
CA ILE A 7 5.08 6.24 18.44
C ILE A 7 4.19 7.31 17.79
N PRO A 8 4.48 7.73 16.56
CA PRO A 8 3.76 8.82 15.90
C PRO A 8 2.47 8.32 15.23
N TRP A 9 1.52 7.82 16.03
CA TRP A 9 0.28 7.17 15.54
C TRP A 9 -0.45 7.97 14.47
N LEU A 10 -0.68 9.27 14.70
CA LEU A 10 -1.38 10.13 13.73
C LEU A 10 -0.64 10.24 12.39
N LYS A 11 0.70 10.26 12.40
CA LYS A 11 1.48 10.27 11.16
C LYS A 11 1.41 8.93 10.45
N ILE A 12 1.47 7.81 11.19
CA ILE A 12 1.34 6.47 10.60
C ILE A 12 -0.03 6.34 9.92
N LEU A 13 -1.09 6.72 10.62
CA LEU A 13 -2.46 6.70 10.08
C LEU A 13 -2.58 7.58 8.82
N GLY A 14 -2.08 8.82 8.88
CA GLY A 14 -2.12 9.73 7.74
C GLY A 14 -1.37 9.19 6.52
N TRP A 15 -0.21 8.55 6.73
CA TRP A 15 0.52 7.89 5.64
C TRP A 15 -0.20 6.65 5.11
N ALA A 16 -0.79 5.82 5.97
CA ALA A 16 -1.55 4.64 5.55
C ALA A 16 -2.76 5.02 4.70
N LEU A 17 -3.47 6.09 5.07
CA LEU A 17 -4.57 6.64 4.29
C LEU A 17 -4.09 7.23 2.96
N LEU A 18 -3.00 7.99 2.97
CA LEU A 18 -2.43 8.55 1.74
C LEU A 18 -1.98 7.45 0.76
N ILE A 19 -1.41 6.36 1.25
CA ILE A 19 -1.06 5.20 0.41
C ILE A 19 -2.30 4.61 -0.25
N HIS A 20 -3.41 4.42 0.49
CA HIS A 20 -4.67 3.95 -0.11
C HIS A 20 -5.11 4.86 -1.26
N ILE A 21 -5.16 6.17 -1.01
CA ILE A 21 -5.59 7.15 -2.02
C ILE A 21 -4.70 7.09 -3.26
N ILE A 22 -3.38 7.01 -3.09
CA ILE A 22 -2.44 6.92 -4.22
C ILE A 22 -2.66 5.61 -4.99
N LEU A 23 -2.83 4.47 -4.32
CA LEU A 23 -3.04 3.19 -4.99
C LEU A 23 -4.36 3.16 -5.76
N ILE A 24 -5.43 3.71 -5.20
CA ILE A 24 -6.72 3.86 -5.90
C ILE A 24 -6.54 4.76 -7.14
N ALA A 25 -5.88 5.91 -6.99
CA ALA A 25 -5.64 6.82 -8.10
C ALA A 25 -4.79 6.18 -9.22
N LEU A 26 -3.79 5.38 -8.87
CA LEU A 26 -2.97 4.63 -9.83
C LEU A 26 -3.78 3.55 -10.55
N SER A 27 -4.69 2.87 -9.84
CA SER A 27 -5.60 1.91 -10.46
C SER A 27 -6.53 2.59 -11.47
N ILE A 28 -7.10 3.75 -11.11
CA ILE A 28 -7.95 4.52 -12.02
C ILE A 28 -7.14 5.00 -13.23
N LEU A 29 -5.92 5.50 -13.00
CA LEU A 29 -5.04 5.98 -14.06
C LEU A 29 -4.69 4.86 -15.06
N GLU A 30 -4.46 3.63 -14.58
CA GLU A 30 -4.24 2.48 -15.45
C GLU A 30 -5.43 2.23 -16.37
N VAL A 31 -6.66 2.20 -15.83
CA VAL A 31 -7.88 2.02 -16.62
C VAL A 31 -8.09 3.15 -17.63
N VAL A 32 -7.78 4.40 -17.25
CA VAL A 32 -7.84 5.56 -18.16
C VAL A 32 -6.85 5.40 -19.32
N ILE A 33 -5.62 4.98 -19.04
CA ILE A 33 -4.61 4.71 -20.08
C ILE A 33 -5.06 3.56 -20.97
N PHE A 34 -5.56 2.47 -20.38
CA PHE A 34 -6.00 1.29 -21.09
C PHE A 34 -7.16 1.60 -22.05
N SER A 35 -8.19 2.30 -21.56
CA SER A 35 -9.37 2.69 -22.33
C SER A 35 -9.13 3.76 -23.40
N SER A 36 -8.08 4.58 -23.28
CA SER A 36 -7.80 5.65 -24.25
C SER A 36 -6.75 5.28 -25.29
N LEU A 37 -5.73 4.50 -24.92
CA LEU A 37 -4.56 4.25 -25.76
C LEU A 37 -4.39 2.80 -26.19
N ILE A 38 -4.87 1.83 -25.42
CA ILE A 38 -4.62 0.41 -25.68
C ILE A 38 -5.82 -0.20 -26.40
N GLU A 39 -7.00 -0.10 -25.80
CA GLU A 39 -8.21 -0.69 -26.35
C GLU A 39 -9.41 0.26 -26.21
N PRO A 40 -9.48 1.31 -27.06
CA PRO A 40 -10.57 2.27 -27.02
C PRO A 40 -11.85 1.74 -27.66
N GLY A 41 -12.99 2.27 -27.20
CA GLY A 41 -14.31 2.02 -27.82
C GLY A 41 -15.08 0.83 -27.26
N GLN A 42 -14.62 0.23 -26.16
CA GLN A 42 -15.34 -0.85 -25.48
C GLN A 42 -16.45 -0.32 -24.57
N GLN A 43 -17.36 -1.20 -24.17
CA GLN A 43 -18.44 -0.87 -23.25
C GLN A 43 -17.89 -0.63 -21.82
N PRO A 44 -18.54 0.20 -20.99
CA PRO A 44 -18.07 0.47 -19.63
C PRO A 44 -17.82 -0.78 -18.78
N THR A 45 -18.68 -1.79 -18.92
CA THR A 45 -18.55 -3.08 -18.21
C THR A 45 -17.25 -3.80 -18.51
N TYR A 46 -16.73 -3.70 -19.74
CA TYR A 46 -15.45 -4.30 -20.11
C TYR A 46 -14.28 -3.69 -19.32
N TYR A 47 -14.29 -2.36 -19.15
CA TYR A 47 -13.27 -1.67 -18.37
C TYR A 47 -13.42 -1.89 -16.86
N GLU A 48 -14.65 -2.07 -16.36
CA GLU A 48 -14.91 -2.43 -14.97
C GLU A 48 -14.37 -3.83 -14.64
N GLU A 49 -14.61 -4.82 -15.50
CA GLU A 49 -14.07 -6.18 -15.37
C GLU A 49 -12.54 -6.17 -15.43
N HIS A 50 -11.96 -5.42 -16.38
CA HIS A 50 -10.51 -5.23 -16.47
C HIS A 50 -9.94 -4.63 -15.19
N ALA A 51 -10.57 -3.58 -14.66
CA ALA A 51 -10.14 -2.93 -13.41
C ALA A 51 -10.14 -3.88 -12.21
N GLN A 52 -11.15 -4.75 -12.09
CA GLN A 52 -11.21 -5.75 -11.01
C GLN A 52 -10.09 -6.78 -11.09
N ILE A 53 -9.63 -7.09 -12.30
CA ILE A 53 -8.50 -7.99 -12.53
C ILE A 53 -7.17 -7.29 -12.28
N THR A 54 -6.98 -6.05 -12.78
CA THR A 54 -5.68 -5.37 -12.74
C THR A 54 -5.38 -4.65 -11.43
N ALA A 55 -6.40 -4.16 -10.70
CA ALA A 55 -6.22 -3.40 -9.46
C ALA A 55 -5.34 -4.10 -8.40
N PRO A 56 -5.49 -5.42 -8.13
CA PRO A 56 -4.60 -6.14 -7.22
C PRO A 56 -3.12 -6.09 -7.65
N TYR A 57 -2.84 -6.21 -8.95
CA TYR A 57 -1.47 -6.19 -9.48
C TYR A 57 -0.85 -4.79 -9.36
N ILE A 58 -1.61 -3.75 -9.67
CA ILE A 58 -1.20 -2.35 -9.46
C ILE A 58 -0.87 -2.11 -7.98
N SER A 59 -1.72 -2.60 -7.08
CA SER A 59 -1.50 -2.52 -5.63
C SER A 59 -0.24 -3.26 -5.17
N ILE A 60 0.14 -4.38 -5.80
CA ILE A 60 1.39 -5.08 -5.49
C ILE A 60 2.60 -4.26 -5.95
N ILE A 61 2.65 -3.90 -7.24
CA ILE A 61 3.81 -3.26 -7.86
C ILE A 61 4.08 -1.91 -7.20
N PHE A 62 3.07 -1.02 -7.19
CA PHE A 62 3.22 0.31 -6.61
C PHE A 62 3.20 0.27 -5.09
N GLY A 63 2.51 -0.70 -4.47
CA GLY A 63 2.55 -0.88 -3.03
C GLY A 63 3.96 -1.14 -2.53
N ILE A 64 4.72 -2.04 -3.16
CA ILE A 64 6.12 -2.29 -2.79
C ILE A 64 6.93 -0.98 -2.76
N ILE A 65 6.82 -0.19 -3.83
CA ILE A 65 7.53 1.09 -3.96
C ILE A 65 7.12 2.05 -2.85
N LEU A 66 5.81 2.29 -2.68
CA LEU A 66 5.28 3.25 -1.71
C LEU A 66 5.63 2.86 -0.27
N PHE A 67 5.42 1.60 0.11
CA PHE A 67 5.71 1.13 1.46
C PHE A 67 7.20 1.21 1.80
N PHE A 68 8.09 0.89 0.86
CA PHE A 68 9.52 1.03 1.04
C PHE A 68 9.93 2.48 1.30
N PHE A 69 9.50 3.41 0.44
CA PHE A 69 9.92 4.81 0.56
C PHE A 69 9.28 5.52 1.75
N ILE A 70 7.98 5.30 2.00
CA ILE A 70 7.27 5.98 3.07
C ILE A 70 7.73 5.47 4.44
N SER A 71 7.95 4.17 4.62
CA SER A 71 8.49 3.65 5.88
C SER A 71 9.88 4.22 6.17
N ARG A 72 10.72 4.36 5.13
CA ARG A 72 12.03 5.00 5.22
C ARG A 72 11.92 6.47 5.63
N LEU A 73 11.01 7.23 5.03
CA LEU A 73 10.80 8.64 5.39
C LEU A 73 10.31 8.78 6.83
N LEU A 74 9.42 7.89 7.27
CA LEU A 74 8.78 7.93 8.57
C LEU A 74 9.76 7.70 9.73
N VAL A 75 10.78 6.86 9.52
CA VAL A 75 11.75 6.47 10.55
C VAL A 75 13.08 7.21 10.48
N LYS A 76 13.28 8.07 9.47
CA LYS A 76 14.50 8.90 9.27
C LYS A 76 14.95 9.67 10.53
N LYS A 77 14.00 10.11 11.36
CA LYS A 77 14.26 10.85 12.62
C LYS A 77 14.03 10.03 13.90
N ARG A 78 13.78 8.71 13.82
CA ARG A 78 13.29 7.88 14.94
C ARG A 78 14.01 6.54 15.07
N TYR A 79 15.28 6.63 15.44
CA TYR A 79 16.25 5.53 15.41
C TYR A 79 15.90 4.33 16.31
N ASN A 80 15.42 4.58 17.54
CA ASN A 80 15.14 3.51 18.50
C ASN A 80 13.90 2.67 18.19
N LYS A 81 12.97 3.14 17.34
CA LYS A 81 11.70 2.45 17.06
C LYS A 81 11.49 2.12 15.56
N ARG A 82 12.57 2.08 14.78
CA ARG A 82 12.52 1.89 13.31
C ARG A 82 11.78 0.62 12.90
N LYS A 83 12.19 -0.53 13.45
CA LYS A 83 11.58 -1.83 13.13
C LYS A 83 10.09 -1.86 13.47
N LEU A 84 9.73 -1.39 14.67
CA LEU A 84 8.34 -1.34 15.11
C LEU A 84 7.49 -0.43 14.20
N ILE A 85 7.97 0.78 13.88
CA ILE A 85 7.25 1.69 12.99
C ILE A 85 7.12 1.11 11.57
N GLY A 86 8.17 0.43 11.08
CA GLY A 86 8.15 -0.26 9.78
C GLY A 86 7.12 -1.39 9.70
N LEU A 87 6.76 -2.03 10.81
CA LEU A 87 5.70 -3.05 10.86
C LEU A 87 4.31 -2.45 11.13
N LEU A 88 4.22 -1.37 11.91
CA LEU A 88 2.95 -0.72 12.22
C LEU A 88 2.29 -0.06 11.01
N LEU A 89 3.06 0.52 10.09
CA LEU A 89 2.54 1.14 8.88
C LEU A 89 1.74 0.15 8.00
N PRO A 90 2.32 -0.98 7.56
CA PRO A 90 1.58 -1.98 6.79
C PRO A 90 0.48 -2.65 7.62
N ALA A 91 0.66 -2.84 8.94
CA ALA A 91 -0.40 -3.40 9.77
C ALA A 91 -1.66 -2.51 9.80
N ILE A 92 -1.50 -1.20 10.01
CA ILE A 92 -2.63 -0.26 9.99
C ILE A 92 -3.27 -0.21 8.61
N TYR A 93 -2.46 -0.17 7.55
CA TYR A 93 -2.97 -0.23 6.19
C TYR A 93 -3.81 -1.50 5.95
N ILE A 94 -3.28 -2.68 6.30
CA ILE A 94 -3.96 -3.96 6.07
C ILE A 94 -5.29 -4.01 6.84
N ILE A 95 -5.33 -3.49 8.07
CA ILE A 95 -6.58 -3.42 8.83
C ILE A 95 -7.60 -2.53 8.10
N MET A 96 -7.19 -1.37 7.59
CA MET A 96 -8.07 -0.49 6.81
C MET A 96 -8.56 -1.18 5.53
N ASP A 97 -7.65 -1.84 4.81
CA ASP A 97 -7.93 -2.55 3.56
C ASP A 97 -8.93 -3.69 3.79
N LEU A 98 -8.76 -4.46 4.86
CA LEU A 98 -9.71 -5.49 5.27
C LEU A 98 -11.09 -4.92 5.63
N VAL A 99 -11.15 -3.75 6.26
CA VAL A 99 -12.43 -3.08 6.53
C VAL A 99 -13.10 -2.70 5.21
N PHE A 100 -12.38 -2.12 4.25
CA PHE A 100 -12.94 -1.80 2.94
C PHE A 100 -13.39 -3.06 2.18
N LEU A 101 -12.61 -4.14 2.26
CA LEU A 101 -12.92 -5.42 1.64
C LEU A 101 -14.21 -6.02 2.21
N LEU A 102 -14.37 -6.02 3.54
CA LEU A 102 -15.56 -6.51 4.23
C LEU A 102 -16.82 -5.69 3.95
N LEU A 103 -16.66 -4.42 3.58
CA LEU A 103 -17.74 -3.53 3.19
C LEU A 103 -18.06 -3.60 1.69
N SER A 104 -17.25 -4.31 0.90
CA SER A 104 -17.48 -4.49 -0.54
C SER A 104 -18.33 -5.74 -0.80
N ASP A 105 -19.35 -5.62 -1.64
CA ASP A 105 -20.22 -6.75 -2.06
C ASP A 105 -19.55 -7.67 -3.10
N THR A 106 -18.22 -7.68 -3.18
CA THR A 106 -17.47 -8.33 -4.27
C THR A 106 -17.07 -9.76 -3.90
N ASP A 107 -17.28 -10.70 -4.83
CA ASP A 107 -16.96 -12.12 -4.65
C ASP A 107 -15.46 -12.40 -4.90
N TRP A 108 -14.64 -12.11 -3.88
CA TRP A 108 -13.18 -12.23 -3.93
C TRP A 108 -12.65 -13.66 -3.74
N GLY A 109 -13.52 -14.69 -3.73
CA GLY A 109 -13.14 -16.07 -3.42
C GLY A 109 -11.98 -16.62 -4.27
N GLN A 110 -11.81 -16.11 -5.49
CA GLN A 110 -10.74 -16.52 -6.41
C GLN A 110 -9.42 -15.74 -6.27
N GLN A 111 -9.41 -14.60 -5.57
CA GLN A 111 -8.24 -13.70 -5.50
C GLN A 111 -7.50 -13.70 -4.16
N TYR A 112 -7.90 -14.54 -3.20
CA TYR A 112 -7.32 -14.58 -1.86
C TYR A 112 -5.77 -14.73 -1.86
N LEU A 113 -5.22 -15.53 -2.77
CA LEU A 113 -3.78 -15.71 -2.91
C LEU A 113 -3.07 -14.40 -3.28
N ILE A 114 -3.64 -13.63 -4.20
CA ILE A 114 -3.08 -12.36 -4.66
C ILE A 114 -3.08 -11.35 -3.51
N PHE A 115 -4.15 -11.31 -2.70
CA PHE A 115 -4.19 -10.46 -1.49
C PHE A 115 -3.13 -10.85 -0.46
N ILE A 116 -2.95 -12.14 -0.20
CA ILE A 116 -1.91 -12.62 0.73
C ILE A 116 -0.52 -12.19 0.25
N VAL A 117 -0.22 -12.39 -1.04
CA VAL A 117 1.04 -11.96 -1.65
C VAL A 117 1.19 -10.44 -1.54
N SER A 118 0.12 -9.69 -1.78
CA SER A 118 0.08 -8.22 -1.65
C SER A 118 0.39 -7.76 -0.22
N PHE A 119 -0.16 -8.42 0.80
CA PHE A 119 0.12 -8.09 2.20
C PHE A 119 1.55 -8.42 2.60
N ILE A 120 2.04 -9.60 2.23
CA ILE A 120 3.41 -10.03 2.52
C ILE A 120 4.41 -9.07 1.89
N THR A 121 4.22 -8.71 0.62
CA THR A 121 5.11 -7.79 -0.10
C THR A 121 5.14 -6.41 0.54
N LYS A 122 3.99 -5.84 0.95
CA LYS A 122 3.91 -4.56 1.67
C LYS A 122 4.64 -4.60 3.01
N ILE A 123 4.48 -5.68 3.78
CA ILE A 123 5.18 -5.88 5.06
C ILE A 123 6.69 -5.92 4.86
N LEU A 124 7.16 -6.74 3.91
CA LEU A 124 8.59 -6.87 3.59
C LEU A 124 9.17 -5.54 3.09
N ALA A 125 8.52 -4.89 2.13
CA ALA A 125 8.95 -3.61 1.59
C ALA A 125 9.06 -2.54 2.68
N SER A 126 8.03 -2.43 3.54
CA SER A 126 8.04 -1.49 4.65
C SER A 126 9.14 -1.79 5.67
N TYR A 127 9.33 -3.06 6.03
CA TYR A 127 10.39 -3.46 6.97
C TYR A 127 11.80 -3.15 6.43
N ILE A 128 12.06 -3.47 5.16
CA ILE A 128 13.34 -3.18 4.50
C ILE A 128 13.54 -1.66 4.40
N GLY A 129 12.53 -0.90 3.98
CA GLY A 129 12.59 0.56 3.91
C GLY A 129 12.91 1.21 5.26
N ALA A 130 12.33 0.69 6.35
CA ALA A 130 12.58 1.21 7.69
C ALA A 130 13.97 0.87 8.23
N THR A 131 14.59 -0.23 7.79
CA THR A 131 15.88 -0.72 8.31
C THR A 131 17.08 -0.24 7.50
N THR A 132 16.90 0.14 6.24
CA THR A 132 18.00 0.58 5.34
C THR A 132 18.57 1.98 5.62
N ILE A 133 18.07 2.70 6.63
CA ILE A 133 18.61 4.03 6.98
C ILE A 133 19.92 3.89 7.76
N LYS A 134 21.04 4.20 7.11
CA LYS A 134 22.35 4.30 7.79
C LYS A 134 22.32 5.36 8.90
N ASN A 135 22.96 5.08 10.02
CA ASN A 135 23.19 6.08 11.05
C ASN A 135 24.08 7.17 10.45
N LYS A 136 23.69 8.44 10.60
CA LYS A 136 24.67 9.52 10.52
C LYS A 136 25.41 9.45 11.84
N GLU A 137 26.61 8.90 11.80
CA GLU A 137 27.63 9.08 12.85
C GLU A 137 27.96 10.57 13.00
#